data_AF-A0A6G1EP98-F1
#
_entry.id   AF-A0A6G1EP98-F1
#
_cell.length_a   1.000
_cell.length_b   1.000
_cell.length_c   1.000
_cell.angle_alpha   90.00
_cell.angle_beta   90.00
_cell.angle_gamma   90.00
#
_symmetry.space_group_name_H-M   'P 1'
#
loop_
_entity.id
_entity.type
_entity.pdbx_description
1 polymer ?
#
loop_
_entity_poly.entity_id
_entity_poly.type
_entity_poly.pdbx_seq_one_letter_code
_entity_poly.pdbx_strand_id
1 'polypeptide(L)'
;MSAYCGKYKGDAAIVFAKNICVCHLANELIKNVAYIGTPGEGILAADESTGTIGKRFASINVEKNHHALRELLFCTPRALQYLSGVILFEETLYQKTKDGKPFVDVLKEGGVLPGIKVDNSTIELAGTEKETTTQGHDDLGKRCTKYYEAGARFAKWHAVLKIDPNEPSQLAIDQNA
;
A
#
# COMPACT_ATOMS: atom_id res chain seq x y z
N MET A 1 -8.18 19.06 30.24
CA MET A 1 -8.13 18.24 31.47
C MET A 1 -7.02 17.22 31.28
N SER A 2 -6.06 17.22 32.21
CA SER A 2 -4.71 16.66 32.22
C SER A 2 -4.37 15.42 31.36
N ALA A 3 -3.28 15.53 30.58
CA ALA A 3 -2.57 14.40 30.00
C ALA A 3 -1.74 13.68 31.09
N TYR A 4 -2.03 12.40 31.35
CA TYR A 4 -1.23 11.59 32.26
C TYR A 4 0.03 11.09 31.53
N CYS A 5 1.14 11.80 31.71
CA CYS A 5 2.49 11.29 31.48
C CYS A 5 3.01 10.71 32.80
N GLY A 6 2.89 9.40 32.98
CA GLY A 6 3.44 8.70 34.13
C GLY A 6 4.97 8.58 34.02
N LYS A 7 5.70 9.29 34.88
CA LYS A 7 7.14 9.06 35.12
C LYS A 7 7.31 7.76 35.92
N TYR A 8 7.75 6.69 35.26
CA TYR A 8 8.32 5.55 35.98
C TYR A 8 9.82 5.80 36.19
N LYS A 9 10.21 6.00 37.45
CA LYS A 9 11.59 5.90 37.92
C LYS A 9 11.86 4.44 38.27
N GLY A 10 12.87 3.84 37.65
CA GLY A 10 13.34 2.48 37.95
C GLY A 10 14.40 2.05 36.95
N ASP A 11 15.66 2.17 37.33
CA ASP A 11 16.83 1.68 36.59
C ASP A 11 16.81 0.15 36.49
N ALA A 12 16.38 -0.38 35.35
CA ALA A 12 16.76 -1.69 34.77
C ALA A 12 15.82 -2.08 33.61
N ALA A 13 15.86 -1.34 32.49
CA ALA A 13 15.38 -1.79 31.17
C ALA A 13 15.74 -0.76 30.09
N ILE A 14 17.02 -0.41 29.98
CA ILE A 14 17.54 0.14 28.73
C ILE A 14 17.92 -1.09 27.92
N VAL A 15 17.11 -1.44 26.91
CA VAL A 15 17.48 -2.13 25.66
C VAL A 15 16.20 -2.65 24.96
N PHE A 16 16.03 -2.26 23.69
CA PHE A 16 15.00 -2.67 22.71
C PHE A 16 13.54 -2.22 22.90
N ALA A 17 13.25 -0.99 22.46
CA ALA A 17 12.33 -0.76 21.34
C ALA A 17 12.44 0.70 20.91
N LYS A 18 12.90 0.95 19.67
CA LYS A 18 12.57 2.20 18.96
C LYS A 18 11.08 2.12 18.62
N ASN A 19 10.24 2.24 19.65
CA ASN A 19 8.81 2.42 19.49
C ASN A 19 8.65 3.78 18.82
N ILE A 20 8.19 3.75 17.56
CA ILE A 20 7.55 4.89 16.93
C ILE A 20 6.56 5.46 17.95
N CYS A 21 6.86 6.63 18.52
CA CYS A 21 5.85 7.35 19.28
C CYS A 21 4.74 7.66 18.29
N VAL A 22 3.52 7.17 18.55
CA VAL A 22 2.31 7.47 17.77
C VAL A 22 2.17 8.99 17.53
N CYS A 23 2.69 9.80 18.45
CA CYS A 23 2.76 11.24 18.35
C CYS A 23 3.58 11.79 17.16
N HIS A 24 4.63 11.11 16.71
CA HIS A 24 5.54 11.62 15.66
C HIS A 24 4.98 11.35 14.26
N LEU A 25 4.42 10.17 14.03
CA LEU A 25 3.82 9.79 12.74
C LEU A 25 2.43 10.39 12.52
N ALA A 26 1.68 10.69 13.60
CA ALA A 26 0.34 11.26 13.49
C ALA A 26 0.28 12.51 12.59
N ASN A 27 1.22 13.45 12.75
CA ASN A 27 1.26 14.66 11.95
C ASN A 27 1.56 14.38 10.47
N GLU A 28 2.50 13.46 10.21
CA GLU A 28 2.84 13.06 8.85
C GLU A 28 1.67 12.33 8.17
N LEU A 29 0.96 11.45 8.88
CA LEU A 29 -0.22 10.77 8.37
C LEU A 29 -1.33 11.75 7.99
N ILE A 30 -1.65 12.72 8.86
CA ILE A 30 -2.64 13.76 8.58
C ILE A 30 -2.24 14.59 7.35
N LYS A 31 -0.96 14.97 7.26
CA LYS A 31 -0.43 15.73 6.12
C LYS A 31 -0.54 14.94 4.82
N ASN A 32 -0.18 13.66 4.83
CA ASN A 32 -0.21 12.80 3.64
C ASN A 32 -1.65 12.52 3.19
N VAL A 33 -2.59 12.34 4.11
CA VAL A 33 -4.02 12.19 3.77
C VAL A 33 -4.57 13.46 3.12
N ALA A 34 -4.27 14.63 3.70
CA ALA A 34 -4.67 15.91 3.11
C ALA A 34 -4.07 16.10 1.70
N TYR A 35 -2.82 15.69 1.50
CA TYR A 35 -2.14 15.76 0.21
C TYR A 35 -2.75 14.81 -0.83
N ILE A 36 -3.07 13.56 -0.44
CA ILE A 36 -3.74 12.59 -1.33
C ILE A 36 -5.07 13.15 -1.86
N GLY A 37 -5.79 13.92 -1.06
CA GLY A 37 -7.06 14.56 -1.43
C GLY A 37 -6.95 15.89 -2.18
N THR A 38 -5.78 16.23 -2.74
CA THR A 38 -5.58 17.48 -3.49
C THR A 38 -6.55 17.58 -4.68
N PRO A 39 -7.35 18.66 -4.81
CA PRO A 39 -8.28 18.82 -5.93
C PRO A 39 -7.57 18.80 -7.29
N GLY A 40 -8.06 17.96 -8.21
CA GLY A 40 -7.49 17.80 -9.55
C GLY A 40 -6.40 16.73 -9.66
N GLU A 41 -6.02 16.10 -8.54
CA GLU A 41 -5.11 14.96 -8.49
C GLU A 41 -5.84 13.66 -8.11
N GLY A 42 -5.23 12.52 -8.39
CA GLY A 42 -5.76 11.21 -8.02
C GLY A 42 -4.69 10.17 -7.73
N ILE A 43 -5.12 8.92 -7.53
CA ILE A 43 -4.23 7.79 -7.27
C ILE A 43 -4.16 6.88 -8.51
N LEU A 44 -2.95 6.57 -8.96
CA LEU A 44 -2.73 5.48 -9.92
C LEU A 44 -2.53 4.15 -9.17
N ALA A 45 -3.41 3.18 -9.37
CA ALA A 45 -3.25 1.82 -8.86
C ALA A 45 -2.41 0.97 -9.82
N ALA A 46 -1.10 0.90 -9.60
CA ALA A 46 -0.13 0.14 -10.41
C ALA A 46 0.39 -1.12 -9.68
N ASP A 47 -0.42 -1.65 -8.77
CA ASP A 47 -0.09 -2.70 -7.82
C ASP A 47 -0.59 -4.09 -8.20
N GLU A 48 -0.84 -4.31 -9.50
CA GLU A 48 -1.21 -5.63 -9.98
C GLU A 48 -0.13 -6.66 -9.66
N SER A 49 -0.54 -7.79 -9.05
CA SER A 49 0.34 -8.92 -8.81
C SER A 49 0.88 -9.50 -10.11
N THR A 50 2.01 -10.21 -10.05
CA THR A 50 2.65 -10.90 -11.19
C THR A 50 1.66 -11.74 -12.01
N GLY A 51 0.72 -12.41 -11.36
CA GLY A 51 -0.34 -13.17 -12.03
C GLY A 51 -1.36 -12.28 -12.75
N THR A 52 -1.83 -11.22 -12.09
CA THR A 52 -2.84 -10.30 -12.63
C THR A 52 -2.30 -9.52 -13.83
N ILE A 53 -1.12 -8.93 -13.69
CA ILE A 53 -0.51 -8.17 -14.79
C ILE A 53 -0.13 -9.10 -15.96
N GLY A 54 0.23 -10.35 -15.67
CA GLY A 54 0.47 -11.37 -16.69
C GLY A 54 -0.75 -11.66 -17.56
N LYS A 55 -1.97 -11.66 -16.97
CA LYS A 55 -3.22 -11.77 -17.74
C LYS A 55 -3.44 -10.56 -18.65
N ARG A 56 -3.06 -9.35 -18.22
CA ARG A 56 -3.14 -8.14 -19.07
C ARG A 56 -2.22 -8.23 -20.29
N PHE A 57 -0.96 -8.63 -20.11
CA PHE A 57 -0.02 -8.85 -21.22
C PHE A 57 -0.52 -9.92 -22.20
N ALA A 58 -1.03 -11.04 -21.69
CA ALA A 58 -1.59 -12.10 -22.52
C ALA A 58 -2.76 -11.59 -23.38
N SER A 59 -3.61 -10.70 -22.86
CA SER A 59 -4.76 -10.17 -23.62
C SER A 59 -4.39 -9.34 -24.85
N ILE A 60 -3.14 -8.85 -24.92
CA ILE A 60 -2.61 -8.06 -26.05
C ILE A 60 -1.53 -8.81 -26.84
N ASN A 61 -1.31 -10.10 -26.56
CA ASN A 61 -0.29 -10.95 -27.21
C ASN A 61 1.15 -10.40 -27.13
N VAL A 62 1.52 -9.78 -26.02
CA VAL A 62 2.87 -9.25 -25.78
C VAL A 62 3.54 -10.04 -24.65
N GLU A 63 4.86 -10.23 -24.75
CA GLU A 63 5.66 -10.84 -23.68
C GLU A 63 5.56 -10.02 -22.38
N LYS A 64 5.57 -10.71 -21.23
CA LYS A 64 5.48 -10.06 -19.92
C LYS A 64 6.69 -9.17 -19.70
N ASN A 65 6.46 -7.87 -19.63
CA ASN A 65 7.50 -6.90 -19.25
C ASN A 65 6.92 -5.89 -18.26
N HIS A 66 6.77 -6.33 -17.01
CA HIS A 66 6.15 -5.53 -15.95
C HIS A 66 6.92 -4.23 -15.72
N HIS A 67 8.25 -4.34 -15.68
CA HIS A 67 9.17 -3.22 -15.52
C HIS A 67 8.96 -2.14 -16.58
N ALA A 68 8.99 -2.48 -17.86
CA ALA A 68 8.85 -1.51 -18.95
C ALA A 68 7.48 -0.81 -18.93
N LEU A 69 6.41 -1.51 -18.52
CA LEU A 69 5.10 -0.90 -18.35
C LEU A 69 5.07 0.09 -17.19
N ARG A 70 5.71 -0.22 -16.05
CA ARG A 70 5.78 0.72 -14.92
C ARG A 70 6.63 1.93 -15.23
N GLU A 71 7.76 1.72 -15.89
CA GLU A 71 8.61 2.81 -16.38
C GLU A 71 7.86 3.71 -17.36
N LEU A 72 7.12 3.14 -18.32
CA LEU A 72 6.26 3.91 -19.23
C LEU A 72 5.30 4.82 -18.45
N LEU A 73 4.57 4.27 -17.48
CA LEU A 73 3.59 5.03 -16.70
C LEU A 73 4.24 6.15 -15.90
N PHE A 74 5.35 5.88 -15.20
CA PHE A 74 5.98 6.85 -14.30
C PHE A 74 6.81 7.90 -15.02
N CYS A 75 7.34 7.57 -16.21
CA CYS A 75 8.14 8.49 -17.02
C CYS A 75 7.32 9.17 -18.13
N THR A 76 6.00 8.98 -18.18
CA THR A 76 5.14 9.68 -19.15
C THR A 76 5.18 11.19 -18.90
N PRO A 77 5.57 12.01 -19.90
CA PRO A 77 5.67 13.46 -19.71
C PRO A 77 4.36 14.08 -19.22
N ARG A 78 4.45 14.88 -18.16
CA ARG A 78 3.32 15.58 -17.52
C ARG A 78 2.25 14.67 -16.91
N ALA A 79 2.45 13.35 -16.82
CA ALA A 79 1.47 12.48 -16.18
C ALA A 79 1.42 12.68 -14.66
N LEU A 80 2.60 12.79 -14.02
CA LEU A 80 2.71 12.86 -12.57
C LEU A 80 2.03 14.09 -11.93
N GLN A 81 1.86 15.18 -12.69
CA GLN A 81 1.19 16.40 -12.19
C GLN A 81 -0.30 16.20 -11.88
N TYR A 82 -0.89 15.08 -12.29
CA TYR A 82 -2.29 14.73 -12.00
C TYR A 82 -2.41 13.63 -10.93
N LEU A 83 -1.29 13.22 -10.33
CA LEU A 83 -1.23 12.11 -9.39
C LEU A 83 -0.73 12.61 -8.04
N SER A 84 -1.53 12.41 -7.00
CA SER A 84 -1.12 12.63 -5.61
C SER A 84 -0.47 11.37 -5.02
N GLY A 85 -0.79 10.19 -5.58
CA GLY A 85 -0.19 8.92 -5.16
C GLY A 85 -0.14 7.85 -6.25
N VAL A 86 0.77 6.90 -6.08
CA VAL A 86 0.81 5.65 -6.87
C VAL A 86 0.89 4.46 -5.95
N ILE A 87 -0.03 3.51 -6.06
CA ILE A 87 0.04 2.23 -5.34
C ILE A 87 0.93 1.28 -6.13
N LEU A 88 1.98 0.77 -5.49
CA LEU A 88 2.96 -0.13 -6.08
C LEU A 88 2.76 -1.56 -5.58
N PHE A 89 3.18 -2.52 -6.40
CA PHE A 89 3.47 -3.88 -5.95
C PHE A 89 4.88 -3.94 -5.37
N GLU A 90 5.15 -4.90 -4.47
CA GLU A 90 6.44 -4.99 -3.76
C GLU A 90 7.64 -5.06 -4.72
N GLU A 91 7.52 -5.82 -5.81
CA GLU A 91 8.56 -5.88 -6.85
C GLU A 91 8.87 -4.49 -7.42
N THR A 92 7.85 -3.68 -7.70
CA THR A 92 7.99 -2.34 -8.30
C THR A 92 8.55 -1.32 -7.31
N LEU A 93 8.27 -1.46 -6.01
CA LEU A 93 8.80 -0.57 -4.97
C LEU A 93 10.34 -0.53 -4.97
N TYR A 94 10.97 -1.67 -5.28
CA TYR A 94 12.43 -1.82 -5.29
C TYR A 94 13.04 -1.77 -6.70
N GLN A 95 12.23 -1.58 -7.75
CA GLN A 95 12.70 -1.44 -9.12
C GLN A 95 13.24 -0.03 -9.41
N LYS A 96 14.04 0.03 -10.47
CA LYS A 96 14.70 1.23 -10.97
C LYS A 96 14.38 1.40 -12.45
N THR A 97 14.41 2.63 -12.98
CA THR A 97 14.39 2.90 -14.43
C THR A 97 15.57 2.23 -15.12
N LYS A 98 15.55 2.18 -16.46
CA LYS A 98 16.69 1.73 -17.28
C LYS A 98 17.97 2.53 -17.00
N ASP A 99 17.83 3.80 -16.65
CA ASP A 99 18.94 4.69 -16.27
C ASP A 99 19.38 4.52 -14.80
N GLY A 100 18.82 3.54 -14.09
CA GLY A 100 19.24 3.17 -12.73
C GLY A 100 18.61 3.97 -11.59
N LYS A 101 17.63 4.84 -11.88
CA LYS A 101 16.95 5.65 -10.87
C LYS A 101 15.80 4.88 -10.21
N PRO A 102 15.73 4.78 -8.87
CA PRO A 102 14.61 4.11 -8.20
C PRO A 102 13.26 4.73 -8.58
N PHE A 103 12.23 3.91 -8.84
CA PHE A 103 10.90 4.43 -9.15
C PHE A 103 10.33 5.29 -8.02
N VAL A 104 10.62 4.94 -6.75
CA VAL A 104 10.25 5.77 -5.60
C VAL A 104 10.81 7.18 -5.67
N ASP A 105 12.00 7.37 -6.24
CA ASP A 105 12.63 8.68 -6.38
C ASP A 105 12.06 9.44 -7.58
N VAL A 106 11.74 8.74 -8.68
CA VAL A 106 10.99 9.32 -9.82
C VAL A 106 9.65 9.89 -9.35
N LEU A 107 8.90 9.12 -8.55
CA LEU A 107 7.61 9.56 -8.02
C LEU A 107 7.75 10.76 -7.07
N LYS A 108 8.68 10.70 -6.11
CA LYS A 108 8.91 11.79 -5.15
C LYS A 108 9.32 13.10 -5.83
N GLU A 109 10.19 13.04 -6.84
CA GLU A 109 10.59 14.22 -7.60
C GLU A 109 9.45 14.81 -8.43
N GLY A 110 8.51 13.97 -8.87
CA GLY A 110 7.25 14.40 -9.47
C GLY A 110 6.20 14.89 -8.47
N GLY A 111 6.52 14.97 -7.18
CA GLY A 111 5.59 15.34 -6.11
C GLY A 111 4.69 14.20 -5.63
N VAL A 112 4.77 13.01 -6.22
CA VAL A 112 3.80 11.93 -6.02
C VAL A 112 4.20 11.04 -4.84
N LEU A 113 3.26 10.74 -3.95
CA LEU A 113 3.52 9.82 -2.84
C LEU A 113 3.60 8.37 -3.36
N PRO A 114 4.65 7.60 -3.01
CA PRO A 114 4.66 6.16 -3.23
C PRO A 114 3.76 5.47 -2.20
N GLY A 115 2.89 4.59 -2.65
CA GLY A 115 2.05 3.71 -1.85
C GLY A 115 2.37 2.25 -2.10
N ILE A 116 1.94 1.35 -1.21
CA ILE A 116 2.27 -0.07 -1.30
C ILE A 116 1.03 -0.94 -1.03
N LYS A 117 0.81 -1.95 -1.88
CA LYS A 117 -0.14 -3.02 -1.59
C LYS A 117 0.41 -3.92 -0.48
N VAL A 118 -0.36 -4.13 0.58
CA VAL A 118 0.07 -4.91 1.75
C VAL A 118 -0.73 -6.17 2.00
N ASP A 119 -1.89 -6.36 1.37
CA ASP A 119 -2.67 -7.61 1.47
C ASP A 119 -2.01 -8.78 0.73
N ASN A 120 -2.21 -9.99 1.25
CA ASN A 120 -1.75 -11.27 0.70
C ASN A 120 -2.90 -12.03 0.01
N SER A 121 -3.68 -11.35 -0.85
CA SER A 121 -4.82 -11.94 -1.57
C SER A 121 -5.95 -12.46 -0.65
N THR A 122 -7.04 -12.87 -1.29
CA THR A 122 -8.24 -13.39 -0.64
C THR A 122 -8.23 -14.91 -0.56
N ILE A 123 -8.83 -15.45 0.50
CA ILE A 123 -9.20 -16.87 0.64
C ILE A 123 -10.70 -17.02 0.84
N GLU A 124 -11.26 -18.16 0.47
CA GLU A 124 -12.68 -18.45 0.69
C GLU A 124 -12.98 -18.66 2.18
N LEU A 125 -14.12 -18.13 2.64
CA LEU A 125 -14.65 -18.33 3.98
C LEU A 125 -15.41 -19.66 4.04
N ALA A 126 -14.96 -20.57 4.90
CA ALA A 126 -15.63 -21.85 5.13
C ALA A 126 -17.07 -21.64 5.63
N GLY A 127 -18.00 -22.40 5.05
CA GLY A 127 -19.43 -22.30 5.40
C GLY A 127 -20.17 -21.15 4.73
N THR A 128 -19.57 -20.50 3.72
CA THR A 128 -20.22 -19.48 2.88
C THR A 128 -20.28 -19.92 1.42
N GLU A 129 -21.11 -19.25 0.63
CA GLU A 129 -21.23 -19.46 -0.82
C GLU A 129 -20.11 -18.73 -1.59
N LYS A 130 -18.85 -19.15 -1.35
CA LYS A 130 -17.64 -18.58 -1.95
C LYS A 130 -17.42 -17.10 -1.64
N GLU A 131 -17.84 -16.65 -0.46
CA GLU A 131 -17.40 -15.36 0.05
C GLU A 131 -15.95 -15.44 0.52
N THR A 132 -15.29 -14.30 0.68
CA THR A 132 -13.85 -14.27 0.94
C THR A 132 -13.47 -13.43 2.15
N THR A 133 -12.35 -13.75 2.78
CA THR A 133 -11.60 -12.85 3.67
C THR A 133 -10.20 -12.61 3.09
N THR A 134 -9.56 -11.51 3.50
CA THR A 134 -8.26 -11.08 2.98
C THR A 134 -7.15 -11.42 3.96
N GLN A 135 -6.05 -11.99 3.47
CA GLN A 135 -4.92 -12.38 4.32
C GLN A 135 -3.84 -11.31 4.36
N GLY A 136 -2.89 -11.43 5.30
CA GLY A 136 -1.66 -10.63 5.32
C GLY A 136 -1.31 -9.95 6.63
N HIS A 137 -2.06 -10.21 7.72
CA HIS A 137 -1.79 -9.65 9.04
C HIS A 137 -0.49 -10.17 9.66
N ASP A 138 -0.10 -11.41 9.36
CA ASP A 138 1.15 -12.00 9.82
C ASP A 138 2.34 -11.16 9.36
N ASP A 139 3.17 -10.75 10.33
CA ASP A 139 4.34 -9.87 10.14
C ASP A 139 4.05 -8.52 9.43
N LEU A 140 2.79 -8.08 9.31
CA LEU A 140 2.40 -6.86 8.61
C LEU A 140 3.19 -5.63 9.11
N GLY A 141 3.34 -5.46 10.43
CA GLY A 141 4.09 -4.35 11.01
C GLY A 141 5.56 -4.32 10.61
N LYS A 142 6.20 -5.49 10.49
CA LYS A 142 7.59 -5.61 10.02
C LYS A 142 7.70 -5.25 8.54
N ARG A 143 6.76 -5.71 7.72
CA ARG A 143 6.70 -5.36 6.29
C ARG A 143 6.47 -3.86 6.07
N CYS A 144 5.48 -3.28 6.76
CA CYS A 144 5.20 -1.84 6.71
C CYS A 144 6.40 -0.99 7.11
N THR A 145 7.17 -1.39 8.14
CA THR A 145 8.42 -0.71 8.52
C THR A 145 9.41 -0.68 7.37
N LYS A 146 9.64 -1.82 6.71
CA LYS A 146 10.55 -1.91 5.54
C LYS A 146 10.05 -1.08 4.35
N TYR A 147 8.75 -1.07 4.08
CA TYR A 147 8.19 -0.29 2.99
C TYR A 147 8.29 1.21 3.27
N TYR A 148 8.10 1.61 4.52
CA TYR A 148 8.27 3.00 4.95
C TYR A 148 9.71 3.48 4.76
N GLU A 149 10.69 2.65 5.16
CA GLU A 149 12.13 2.87 4.92
C GLU A 149 12.46 2.95 3.43
N ALA A 150 11.80 2.13 2.60
CA ALA A 150 11.91 2.17 1.14
C ALA A 150 11.23 3.39 0.49
N GLY A 151 10.47 4.18 1.25
CA GLY A 151 9.87 5.44 0.79
C GLY A 151 8.37 5.43 0.60
N ALA A 152 7.67 4.32 0.88
CA ALA A 152 6.21 4.29 0.86
C ALA A 152 5.62 5.16 2.00
N ARG A 153 4.50 5.81 1.73
CA ARG A 153 3.83 6.76 2.65
C ARG A 153 2.35 6.53 2.85
N PHE A 154 1.77 5.61 2.10
CA PHE A 154 0.44 5.07 2.33
C PHE A 154 0.39 3.60 1.91
N ALA A 155 -0.65 2.89 2.31
CA ALA A 155 -0.80 1.47 2.02
C ALA A 155 -2.20 1.17 1.47
N LYS A 156 -2.31 0.07 0.74
CA LYS A 156 -3.58 -0.46 0.23
C LYS A 156 -3.79 -1.89 0.74
N TRP A 157 -4.99 -2.13 1.26
CA TRP A 157 -5.53 -3.45 1.58
C TRP A 157 -6.87 -3.59 0.87
N HIS A 158 -7.13 -4.72 0.21
CA HIS A 158 -8.32 -4.91 -0.61
C HIS A 158 -9.17 -6.07 -0.10
N ALA A 159 -10.31 -5.75 0.52
CA ALA A 159 -11.36 -6.69 0.88
C ALA A 159 -12.40 -6.80 -0.24
N VAL A 160 -12.93 -8.00 -0.44
CA VAL A 160 -13.94 -8.28 -1.47
C VAL A 160 -15.21 -8.79 -0.80
N LEU A 161 -16.32 -8.11 -1.09
CA LEU A 161 -17.66 -8.52 -0.69
C LEU A 161 -18.49 -8.82 -1.94
N LYS A 162 -19.27 -9.89 -1.90
CA LYS A 162 -20.16 -10.33 -2.97
C LYS A 162 -21.58 -9.83 -2.66
N ILE A 163 -22.33 -9.43 -3.68
CA ILE A 163 -23.73 -9.03 -3.55
C ILE A 163 -24.57 -10.07 -4.28
N ASP A 164 -25.37 -10.82 -3.53
CA ASP A 164 -26.29 -11.87 -3.97
C ASP A 164 -27.45 -11.97 -2.95
N PRO A 165 -28.51 -12.78 -3.16
CA PRO A 165 -29.68 -12.77 -2.27
C PRO A 165 -29.39 -13.02 -0.78
N ASN A 166 -28.31 -13.72 -0.42
CA ASN A 166 -27.91 -14.00 0.96
C ASN A 166 -26.52 -13.41 1.30
N GLU A 167 -25.99 -12.52 0.46
CA GLU A 167 -24.62 -12.01 0.55
C GLU A 167 -24.59 -10.46 0.41
N PRO A 168 -23.70 -9.78 1.14
CA PRO A 168 -22.67 -10.35 1.99
C PRO A 168 -23.24 -10.93 3.30
N SER A 169 -22.79 -12.13 3.68
CA SER A 169 -23.20 -12.71 4.96
C SER A 169 -22.63 -11.88 6.11
N GLN A 170 -23.25 -11.98 7.30
CA GLN A 170 -22.71 -11.32 8.49
C GLN A 170 -21.28 -11.77 8.78
N LEU A 171 -20.95 -13.04 8.55
CA LEU A 171 -19.59 -13.56 8.68
C LEU A 171 -18.62 -12.85 7.72
N ALA A 172 -19.00 -12.66 6.45
CA ALA A 172 -18.14 -11.97 5.49
C ALA A 172 -17.96 -10.49 5.83
N ILE A 173 -19.00 -9.81 6.35
CA ILE A 173 -18.89 -8.43 6.84
C ILE A 173 -17.90 -8.37 8.01
N ASP A 174 -18.10 -9.20 9.03
CA ASP A 174 -17.29 -9.19 10.26
C ASP A 174 -15.81 -9.52 9.99
N GLN A 175 -15.53 -10.41 9.03
CA GLN A 175 -14.16 -10.81 8.70
C GLN A 175 -13.43 -9.82 7.78
N ASN A 176 -14.11 -8.84 7.17
CA ASN A 176 -13.50 -7.87 6.24
C ASN A 176 -13.52 -6.42 6.75
N ALA A 177 -14.19 -6.14 7.87
CA ALA A 177 -14.23 -4.83 8.53
C ALA A 177 -12.98 -4.57 9.39
#